data_AF-A0A1I6ECS1-F1
#
_entry.id   AF-A0A1I6ECS1-F1
#
_cell.length_a   1.000
_cell.length_b   1.000
_cell.length_c   1.000
_cell.angle_alpha   90.00
_cell.angle_beta   90.00
_cell.angle_gamma   90.00
#
_symmetry.space_group_name_H-M   'P 1'
#
loop_
_entity.id
_entity.type
_entity.pdbx_description
1 polymer ?
#
loop_
_entity_poly.entity_id
_entity_poly.type
_entity_poly.pdbx_seq_one_letter_code
_entity_poly.pdbx_strand_id
1 'polypeptide(L)'
;MINATKSMRSIRRRERWLDLLNAALVRDYLVSRPPVDADAFVRMPDVASHINSLHTGIVYTGFDGDHFGLTSLMRQYVLKGHRVPANPESIIGYKDSVDAHGSKLDVLLDDLAVLGRCDELWIFTDVAPTARDAAANLAEGALLELAYFLYICEAENRSTAPVRFVSIASLQGVASAASHVFRGTFAELIGNLTSDQQRILEILEDLRCGLLALPKIAYILHDPLDAKYMDWLRPTAYKGHRVPLVPQLAVEYGDIRSAVVDRRVDGPLACPITSWALLTRLADELWLLPSVSVDRPDSYTCEIVKLVWQSQGRSADGLIKREWSDFGIPKVVHEDKWPLTEREGRR
;
A
#
# COMPACT_ATOMS: atom_id res chain seq x y z
N MET A 1 25.24 -34.78 9.16
CA MET A 1 25.76 -33.42 9.47
C MET A 1 26.24 -32.63 8.23
N ILE A 2 25.76 -32.89 7.00
CA ILE A 2 26.21 -32.17 5.78
C ILE A 2 25.14 -31.19 5.23
N ASN A 3 23.90 -31.23 5.72
CA ASN A 3 22.80 -30.39 5.19
C ASN A 3 22.63 -29.00 5.85
N ALA A 4 23.21 -28.76 7.04
CA ALA A 4 23.07 -27.45 7.72
C ALA A 4 23.95 -26.35 7.10
N THR A 5 25.11 -26.72 6.55
CA THR A 5 26.12 -25.78 6.03
C THR A 5 25.78 -25.22 4.64
N LYS A 6 25.02 -25.96 3.81
CA LYS A 6 24.48 -25.46 2.54
C LYS A 6 23.34 -24.45 2.76
N SER A 7 22.48 -24.70 3.75
CA SER A 7 21.39 -23.79 4.14
C SER A 7 21.94 -22.43 4.61
N MET A 8 22.88 -22.42 5.55
CA MET A 8 23.49 -21.18 6.05
C MET A 8 24.29 -20.40 5.00
N ARG A 9 24.94 -21.08 4.04
CA ARG A 9 25.64 -20.40 2.93
C ARG A 9 24.68 -19.76 1.94
N SER A 10 23.48 -20.33 1.75
CA SER A 10 22.44 -19.74 0.90
C SER A 10 21.80 -18.52 1.57
N ILE A 11 21.58 -18.59 2.89
CA ILE A 11 21.01 -17.50 3.69
C ILE A 11 22.00 -16.32 3.78
N ARG A 12 23.27 -16.59 4.11
CA ARG A 12 24.32 -15.53 4.13
C ARG A 12 24.62 -14.93 2.76
N ARG A 13 24.39 -15.66 1.66
CA ARG A 13 24.44 -15.07 0.31
C ARG A 13 23.25 -14.11 0.12
N ARG A 14 22.02 -14.52 0.46
CA ARG A 14 20.80 -13.68 0.35
C ARG A 14 20.87 -12.39 1.17
N GLU A 15 21.39 -12.43 2.40
CA GLU A 15 21.56 -11.23 3.24
C GLU A 15 22.57 -10.24 2.63
N ARG A 16 23.71 -10.73 2.13
CA ARG A 16 24.71 -9.90 1.44
C ARG A 16 24.21 -9.29 0.13
N TRP A 17 23.18 -9.87 -0.50
CA TRP A 17 22.54 -9.33 -1.70
C TRP A 17 21.65 -8.13 -1.40
N LEU A 18 20.90 -8.15 -0.29
CA LEU A 18 20.06 -7.03 0.13
C LEU A 18 20.91 -5.83 0.54
N ASP A 19 22.07 -6.07 1.16
CA ASP A 19 23.04 -5.01 1.46
C ASP A 19 23.61 -4.38 0.19
N LEU A 20 23.85 -5.18 -0.86
CA LEU A 20 24.30 -4.68 -2.17
C LEU A 20 23.19 -3.98 -2.95
N LEU A 21 21.94 -4.46 -2.88
CA LEU A 21 20.78 -3.83 -3.50
C LEU A 21 20.46 -2.51 -2.78
N ASN A 22 20.50 -2.47 -1.45
CA ASN A 22 20.33 -1.25 -0.66
C ASN A 22 21.48 -0.27 -0.90
N ALA A 23 22.73 -0.73 -0.94
CA ALA A 23 23.88 0.13 -1.21
C ALA A 23 23.93 0.65 -2.65
N ALA A 24 23.47 -0.12 -3.64
CA ALA A 24 23.35 0.33 -5.02
C ALA A 24 22.13 1.25 -5.20
N LEU A 25 20.94 0.87 -4.71
CA LEU A 25 19.72 1.67 -4.85
C LEU A 25 19.77 2.98 -4.06
N VAL A 26 20.27 3.00 -2.82
CA VAL A 26 20.39 4.24 -2.05
C VAL A 26 21.46 5.17 -2.65
N ARG A 27 22.48 4.62 -3.32
CA ARG A 27 23.57 5.40 -3.92
C ARG A 27 23.25 5.85 -5.36
N ASP A 28 22.53 5.05 -6.13
CA ASP A 28 22.10 5.33 -7.50
C ASP A 28 20.84 6.21 -7.56
N TYR A 29 19.99 6.16 -6.53
CA TYR A 29 18.84 7.06 -6.41
C TYR A 29 19.24 8.50 -6.09
N LEU A 30 20.46 8.71 -5.56
CA LEU A 30 20.98 10.03 -5.21
C LEU A 30 22.00 10.59 -6.23
N VAL A 31 22.54 9.77 -7.14
CA VAL A 31 23.60 10.20 -8.06
C VAL A 31 23.32 9.70 -9.47
N SER A 32 23.22 10.64 -10.41
CA SER A 32 23.00 10.44 -11.83
C SER A 32 23.98 9.46 -12.52
N ARG A 33 23.48 8.28 -12.95
CA ARG A 33 23.90 7.33 -14.04
C ARG A 33 25.27 6.60 -13.95
N PRO A 34 25.44 5.36 -14.53
CA PRO A 34 25.00 4.90 -15.87
C PRO A 34 24.34 3.46 -15.88
N PRO A 35 24.23 2.73 -17.03
CA PRO A 35 23.15 1.78 -17.30
C PRO A 35 23.21 0.55 -16.39
N VAL A 36 22.04 0.01 -16.08
CA VAL A 36 21.89 -1.26 -15.37
C VAL A 36 22.73 -2.32 -16.10
N ASP A 37 23.69 -2.90 -15.37
CA ASP A 37 24.49 -4.02 -15.83
C ASP A 37 23.57 -5.12 -16.36
N ALA A 38 23.86 -5.67 -17.55
CA ALA A 38 23.03 -6.73 -18.16
C ALA A 38 22.86 -7.93 -17.22
N ASP A 39 23.86 -8.15 -16.36
CA ASP A 39 23.87 -9.13 -15.29
C ASP A 39 22.82 -8.89 -14.18
N ALA A 40 22.45 -7.63 -13.92
CA ALA A 40 21.38 -7.29 -13.00
C ALA A 40 20.00 -7.56 -13.62
N PHE A 41 19.83 -7.35 -14.93
CA PHE A 41 18.62 -7.68 -15.68
C PHE A 41 18.33 -9.19 -15.71
N VAL A 42 19.36 -10.02 -15.93
CA VAL A 42 19.24 -11.50 -15.91
C VAL A 42 18.76 -12.03 -14.55
N ARG A 43 18.99 -11.28 -13.46
CA ARG A 43 18.63 -11.67 -12.08
C ARG A 43 17.28 -11.13 -11.62
N MET A 44 16.62 -10.27 -12.39
CA MET A 44 15.34 -9.67 -11.97
C MET A 44 14.20 -10.70 -11.78
N PRO A 45 14.07 -11.78 -12.56
CA PRO A 45 13.09 -12.82 -12.29
C PRO A 45 13.27 -13.48 -10.90
N ASP A 46 14.52 -13.65 -10.45
CA ASP A 46 14.84 -14.16 -9.12
C ASP A 46 14.46 -13.14 -8.03
N VAL A 47 14.62 -11.84 -8.30
CA VAL A 47 14.19 -10.76 -7.39
C VAL A 47 12.67 -10.71 -7.25
N ALA A 48 11.94 -10.76 -8.36
CA ALA A 48 10.48 -10.75 -8.35
C ALA A 48 9.91 -11.98 -7.63
N SER A 49 10.47 -13.17 -7.93
CA SER A 49 10.13 -14.41 -7.21
C SER A 49 10.45 -14.30 -5.72
N HIS A 50 11.60 -13.72 -5.37
CA HIS A 50 11.97 -13.50 -3.96
C HIS A 50 10.98 -12.56 -3.25
N ILE A 51 10.66 -11.41 -3.83
CA ILE A 51 9.68 -10.46 -3.27
C ILE A 51 8.33 -11.15 -3.08
N ASN A 52 7.87 -11.91 -4.09
CA ASN A 52 6.60 -12.64 -3.96
C ASN A 52 6.64 -13.75 -2.91
N SER A 53 7.81 -14.35 -2.65
CA SER A 53 8.00 -15.32 -1.56
C SER A 53 8.07 -14.70 -0.17
N LEU A 54 8.14 -13.36 -0.05
CA LEU A 54 8.11 -12.71 1.25
C LEU A 54 6.74 -12.88 1.88
N HIS A 55 6.71 -13.55 3.04
CA HIS A 55 5.54 -13.64 3.91
C HIS A 55 5.36 -12.36 4.75
N THR A 56 5.47 -11.21 4.09
CA THR A 56 5.22 -9.90 4.70
C THR A 56 3.76 -9.52 4.46
N GLY A 57 3.02 -9.35 5.56
CA GLY A 57 1.65 -8.88 5.52
C GLY A 57 1.53 -7.40 5.16
N ILE A 58 0.50 -7.08 4.39
CA ILE A 58 0.03 -5.72 4.11
C ILE A 58 -1.04 -5.36 5.14
N VAL A 59 -0.82 -4.27 5.87
CA VAL A 59 -1.64 -3.85 6.99
C VAL A 59 -2.45 -2.62 6.60
N TYR A 60 -3.77 -2.75 6.54
CA TYR A 60 -4.65 -1.59 6.50
C TYR A 60 -4.56 -0.83 7.82
N THR A 61 -4.43 0.50 7.75
CA THR A 61 -4.30 1.34 8.95
C THR A 61 -5.50 2.27 9.08
N GLY A 62 -6.51 1.81 9.83
CA GLY A 62 -7.71 2.58 10.16
C GLY A 62 -7.44 3.54 11.31
N PHE A 63 -8.18 4.64 11.38
CA PHE A 63 -8.07 5.61 12.47
C PHE A 63 -9.45 5.93 13.05
N ASP A 64 -9.49 6.03 14.37
CA ASP A 64 -10.70 6.37 15.11
C ASP A 64 -10.88 7.90 15.17
N GLY A 65 -11.78 8.43 14.34
CA GLY A 65 -12.15 9.86 14.36
C GLY A 65 -11.03 10.82 13.93
N ASP A 66 -10.72 11.82 14.76
CA ASP A 66 -9.90 12.98 14.39
C ASP A 66 -8.37 12.74 14.41
N HIS A 67 -7.94 11.48 14.50
CA HIS A 67 -6.53 11.11 14.62
C HIS A 67 -5.73 11.06 13.31
N PHE A 68 -6.29 11.61 12.24
CA PHE A 68 -5.68 11.75 10.92
C PHE A 68 -4.23 12.25 10.94
N GLY A 69 -3.89 13.19 11.83
CA GLY A 69 -2.54 13.77 11.93
C GLY A 69 -1.44 12.78 12.34
N LEU A 70 -1.81 11.57 12.77
CA LEU A 70 -0.90 10.53 13.26
C LEU A 70 -0.65 9.42 12.23
N THR A 71 -1.18 9.56 11.01
CA THR A 71 -1.04 8.58 9.91
C THR A 71 0.42 8.22 9.61
N SER A 72 1.33 9.20 9.53
CA SER A 72 2.76 8.92 9.31
C SER A 72 3.38 8.09 10.44
N LEU A 73 3.07 8.40 11.71
CA LEU A 73 3.55 7.61 12.85
C LEU A 73 3.02 6.18 12.81
N MET A 74 1.76 5.99 12.39
CA MET A 74 1.17 4.67 12.22
C MET A 74 1.86 3.87 11.12
N ARG A 75 2.15 4.49 9.97
CA ARG A 75 2.92 3.84 8.88
C ARG A 75 4.30 3.39 9.37
N GLN A 76 5.00 4.25 10.11
CA GLN A 76 6.29 3.91 10.71
C GLN A 76 6.18 2.77 11.73
N TYR A 77 5.12 2.76 12.55
CA TYR A 77 4.87 1.69 13.51
C TYR A 77 4.66 0.34 12.81
N VAL A 78 3.88 0.31 11.72
CA VAL A 78 3.70 -0.88 10.88
C VAL A 78 5.02 -1.35 10.26
N LEU A 79 5.80 -0.44 9.69
CA LEU A 79 7.12 -0.77 9.12
C LEU A 79 8.06 -1.37 10.17
N LYS A 80 8.11 -0.80 11.38
CA LYS A 80 8.87 -1.32 12.54
C LYS A 80 8.41 -2.71 12.98
N GLY A 81 7.19 -3.11 12.64
CA GLY A 81 6.67 -4.48 12.82
C GLY A 81 7.00 -5.44 11.67
N HIS A 82 7.87 -5.04 10.72
CA HIS A 82 8.18 -5.77 9.49
C HIS A 82 6.92 -6.10 8.68
N ARG A 83 6.09 -5.10 8.46
CA ARG A 83 4.86 -5.14 7.66
C ARG A 83 4.84 -3.97 6.67
N VAL A 84 4.00 -4.06 5.64
CA VAL A 84 3.81 -2.98 4.66
C VAL A 84 2.53 -2.21 4.99
N PRO A 85 2.57 -0.91 5.27
CA PRO A 85 1.36 -0.15 5.54
C PRO A 85 0.57 0.12 4.25
N ALA A 86 -0.74 -0.06 4.34
CA ALA A 86 -1.74 0.43 3.40
C ALA A 86 -2.62 1.44 4.12
N ASN A 87 -2.18 2.70 4.14
CA ASN A 87 -2.92 3.77 4.80
C ASN A 87 -3.87 4.44 3.81
N PRO A 88 -5.20 4.44 4.05
CA PRO A 88 -6.19 4.99 3.12
C PRO A 88 -5.89 6.47 2.83
N GLU A 89 -5.62 7.29 3.84
CA GLU A 89 -5.29 8.70 3.62
C GLU A 89 -4.09 8.90 2.71
N SER A 90 -3.06 8.06 2.84
CA SER A 90 -1.84 8.17 2.04
C SER A 90 -1.99 7.58 0.65
N ILE A 91 -2.87 6.60 0.47
CA ILE A 91 -3.05 5.86 -0.79
C ILE A 91 -4.11 6.54 -1.65
N ILE A 92 -5.31 6.66 -1.06
CA ILE A 92 -6.56 7.12 -1.65
C ILE A 92 -6.57 8.65 -1.69
N GLY A 93 -6.09 9.30 -0.63
CA GLY A 93 -6.20 10.75 -0.43
C GLY A 93 -7.62 11.14 -0.10
N TYR A 94 -7.95 11.31 1.19
CA TYR A 94 -9.34 11.54 1.62
C TYR A 94 -9.95 12.77 0.93
N LYS A 95 -9.19 13.86 0.83
CA LYS A 95 -9.66 15.06 0.14
C LYS A 95 -9.90 14.81 -1.34
N ASP A 96 -9.00 14.09 -2.02
CA ASP A 96 -9.14 13.79 -3.44
C ASP A 96 -10.37 12.89 -3.69
N SER A 97 -10.61 11.92 -2.80
CA SER A 97 -11.81 11.08 -2.83
C SER A 97 -13.07 11.91 -2.56
N VAL A 98 -13.11 12.75 -1.52
CA VAL A 98 -14.26 13.64 -1.25
C VAL A 98 -14.53 14.62 -2.41
N ASP A 99 -13.49 15.18 -3.03
CA ASP A 99 -13.64 16.09 -4.16
C ASP A 99 -14.15 15.35 -5.42
N ALA A 100 -13.78 14.08 -5.58
CA ALA A 100 -14.29 13.21 -6.65
C ALA A 100 -15.70 12.67 -6.38
N HIS A 101 -16.01 12.42 -5.11
CA HIS A 101 -17.20 11.74 -4.63
C HIS A 101 -18.07 12.70 -3.83
N GLY A 102 -19.23 13.07 -4.36
CA GLY A 102 -20.18 13.93 -3.66
C GLY A 102 -20.85 13.28 -2.43
N SER A 103 -20.45 12.06 -2.03
CA SER A 103 -21.07 11.31 -0.94
C SER A 103 -20.03 10.64 -0.04
N LYS A 104 -20.30 10.62 1.27
CA LYS A 104 -19.47 9.90 2.26
C LYS A 104 -19.46 8.40 2.04
N LEU A 105 -20.53 7.85 1.47
CA LEU A 105 -20.65 6.42 1.21
C LEU A 105 -19.64 5.99 0.14
N ASP A 106 -19.48 6.77 -0.93
CA ASP A 106 -18.53 6.40 -1.99
C ASP A 106 -17.07 6.48 -1.51
N VAL A 107 -16.73 7.51 -0.71
CA VAL A 107 -15.40 7.61 -0.07
C VAL A 107 -15.11 6.37 0.78
N LEU A 108 -16.10 5.95 1.56
CA LEU A 108 -16.02 4.73 2.35
C LEU A 108 -15.91 3.47 1.47
N LEU A 109 -16.56 3.40 0.32
CA LEU A 109 -16.39 2.27 -0.61
C LEU A 109 -14.96 2.21 -1.16
N ASP A 110 -14.28 3.35 -1.36
CA ASP A 110 -12.87 3.38 -1.72
C ASP A 110 -12.00 2.76 -0.61
N ASP A 111 -12.24 3.15 0.65
CA ASP A 111 -11.56 2.61 1.84
C ASP A 111 -11.77 1.09 1.96
N LEU A 112 -13.02 0.63 1.83
CA LEU A 112 -13.38 -0.80 1.89
C LEU A 112 -12.76 -1.60 0.73
N ALA A 113 -12.59 -1.00 -0.45
CA ALA A 113 -11.90 -1.65 -1.57
C ALA A 113 -10.45 -1.97 -1.20
N VAL A 114 -9.73 -1.03 -0.58
CA VAL A 114 -8.34 -1.26 -0.15
C VAL A 114 -8.31 -2.24 1.02
N LEU A 115 -9.13 -2.02 2.05
CA LEU A 115 -9.21 -2.86 3.24
C LEU A 115 -9.50 -4.33 2.90
N GLY A 116 -10.41 -4.58 1.96
CA GLY A 116 -10.81 -5.93 1.55
C GLY A 116 -9.67 -6.78 0.97
N ARG A 117 -8.56 -6.16 0.58
CA ARG A 117 -7.41 -6.82 -0.04
C ARG A 117 -6.18 -6.88 0.87
N CYS A 118 -6.27 -6.33 2.08
CA CYS A 118 -5.19 -6.35 3.06
C CYS A 118 -5.16 -7.66 3.86
N ASP A 119 -3.98 -7.97 4.40
CA ASP A 119 -3.76 -9.15 5.23
C ASP A 119 -4.19 -8.90 6.68
N GLU A 120 -3.99 -7.68 7.18
CA GLU A 120 -4.30 -7.26 8.56
C GLU A 120 -5.01 -5.91 8.63
N LEU A 121 -5.78 -5.70 9.70
CA LEU A 121 -6.43 -4.43 10.03
C LEU A 121 -5.89 -3.93 11.36
N TRP A 122 -5.18 -2.81 11.36
CA TRP A 122 -4.73 -2.17 12.59
C TRP A 122 -5.46 -0.84 12.75
N ILE A 123 -6.29 -0.75 13.79
CA ILE A 123 -7.05 0.45 14.13
C ILE A 123 -6.30 1.22 15.19
N PHE A 124 -6.09 2.49 14.91
CA PHE A 124 -5.51 3.42 15.86
C PHE A 124 -6.59 3.99 16.78
N THR A 125 -6.56 3.62 18.06
CA THR A 125 -7.58 3.98 19.04
C THR A 125 -7.11 3.69 20.47
N ASP A 126 -7.65 4.41 21.45
CA ASP A 126 -7.54 4.08 22.87
C ASP A 126 -8.76 3.29 23.39
N VAL A 127 -9.72 2.97 22.52
CA VAL A 127 -10.84 2.08 22.82
C VAL A 127 -10.31 0.68 23.17
N ALA A 128 -10.96 0.00 24.11
CA ALA A 128 -10.58 -1.36 24.47
C ALA A 128 -10.86 -2.35 23.32
N PRO A 129 -10.02 -3.37 23.13
CA PRO A 129 -10.07 -4.31 22.00
C PRO A 129 -11.15 -5.39 22.16
N THR A 130 -12.37 -5.00 22.52
CA THR A 130 -13.53 -5.90 22.69
C THR A 130 -14.66 -5.49 21.75
N ALA A 131 -15.50 -6.45 21.34
CA ALA A 131 -16.64 -6.17 20.48
C ALA A 131 -17.61 -5.12 21.08
N ARG A 132 -17.84 -5.21 22.40
CA ARG A 132 -18.71 -4.28 23.12
C ARG A 132 -18.14 -2.86 23.15
N ASP A 133 -16.86 -2.73 23.52
CA ASP A 133 -16.23 -1.42 23.63
C ASP A 133 -16.05 -0.78 22.25
N ALA A 134 -15.71 -1.59 21.24
CA ALA A 134 -15.63 -1.15 19.85
C ALA A 134 -16.97 -0.61 19.34
N ALA A 135 -18.05 -1.38 19.49
CA ALA A 135 -19.39 -0.94 19.09
C ALA A 135 -19.85 0.32 19.83
N ALA A 136 -19.50 0.47 21.11
CA ALA A 136 -19.94 1.60 21.90
C ALA A 136 -19.14 2.89 21.64
N ASN A 137 -17.86 2.80 21.26
CA ASN A 137 -16.95 3.95 21.33
C ASN A 137 -16.14 4.24 20.06
N LEU A 138 -16.07 3.34 19.07
CA LEU A 138 -15.42 3.66 17.80
C LEU A 138 -16.28 4.63 16.98
N ALA A 139 -15.62 5.52 16.25
CA ALA A 139 -16.25 6.29 15.19
C ALA A 139 -16.91 5.36 14.15
N GLU A 140 -18.04 5.79 13.59
CA GLU A 140 -18.87 5.00 12.66
C GLU A 140 -18.06 4.40 11.49
N GLY A 141 -17.16 5.19 10.90
CA GLY A 141 -16.28 4.73 9.82
C GLY A 141 -15.37 3.58 10.26
N ALA A 142 -14.66 3.73 11.38
CA ALA A 142 -13.76 2.71 11.92
C ALA A 142 -14.53 1.45 12.37
N LEU A 143 -15.75 1.61 12.90
CA LEU A 143 -16.63 0.52 13.27
C LEU A 143 -17.08 -0.29 12.05
N LEU A 144 -17.43 0.40 10.95
CA LEU A 144 -17.80 -0.24 9.70
C LEU A 144 -16.61 -0.95 9.04
N GLU A 145 -15.42 -0.34 9.02
CA GLU A 145 -14.18 -0.99 8.57
C GLU A 145 -13.92 -2.28 9.36
N LEU A 146 -14.02 -2.21 10.70
CA LEU A 146 -13.87 -3.37 11.56
C LEU A 146 -14.89 -4.47 11.22
N ALA A 147 -16.17 -4.10 11.11
CA ALA A 147 -17.24 -5.04 10.79
C ALA A 147 -17.03 -5.69 9.42
N TYR A 148 -16.69 -4.90 8.40
CA TYR A 148 -16.39 -5.38 7.05
C TYR A 148 -15.19 -6.34 7.05
N PHE A 149 -14.10 -6.00 7.74
CA PHE A 149 -12.91 -6.85 7.79
C PHE A 149 -13.16 -8.18 8.51
N LEU A 150 -13.95 -8.18 9.60
CA LEU A 150 -14.34 -9.41 10.27
C LEU A 150 -15.24 -10.27 9.36
N TYR A 151 -16.18 -9.65 8.65
CA TYR A 151 -17.06 -10.33 7.70
C TYR A 151 -16.28 -11.04 6.58
N ILE A 152 -15.33 -10.37 5.92
CA ILE A 152 -14.52 -11.01 4.87
C ILE A 152 -13.64 -12.13 5.42
N CYS A 153 -13.10 -11.95 6.63
CA CYS A 153 -12.28 -12.96 7.28
C CYS A 153 -13.08 -14.23 7.60
N GLU A 154 -14.31 -14.09 8.06
CA GLU A 154 -15.23 -15.20 8.30
C GLU A 154 -15.62 -15.91 6.99
N ALA A 155 -15.98 -15.14 5.95
CA ALA A 155 -16.35 -15.67 4.64
C ALA A 155 -15.21 -16.48 3.98
N GLU A 156 -13.95 -16.09 4.22
CA GLU A 156 -12.76 -16.78 3.71
C GLU A 156 -12.21 -17.86 4.65
N ASN A 157 -12.91 -18.19 5.74
CA ASN A 157 -12.46 -19.14 6.76
C ASN A 157 -11.06 -18.81 7.34
N ARG A 158 -10.74 -17.51 7.50
CA ARG A 158 -9.52 -17.09 8.18
C ARG A 158 -9.69 -17.34 9.68
N SER A 159 -8.97 -18.34 10.22
CA SER A 159 -9.12 -18.84 11.60
C SER A 159 -8.88 -17.80 12.71
N THR A 160 -8.24 -16.68 12.36
CA THR A 160 -8.10 -15.50 13.21
C THR A 160 -8.09 -14.28 12.30
N ALA A 161 -9.07 -13.38 12.43
CA ALA A 161 -8.97 -12.06 11.79
C ALA A 161 -7.83 -11.30 12.48
N PRO A 162 -6.74 -10.96 11.79
CA PRO A 162 -5.59 -10.32 12.42
C PRO A 162 -5.88 -8.82 12.62
N VAL A 163 -6.75 -8.53 13.59
CA VAL A 163 -7.13 -7.18 14.00
C VAL A 163 -6.33 -6.75 15.22
N ARG A 164 -5.74 -5.56 15.17
CA ARG A 164 -5.02 -4.96 16.30
C ARG A 164 -5.53 -3.56 16.60
N PHE A 165 -5.69 -3.24 17.88
CA PHE A 165 -5.90 -1.88 18.34
C PHE A 165 -4.55 -1.34 18.84
N VAL A 166 -4.13 -0.22 18.27
CA VAL A 166 -2.84 0.42 18.56
C VAL A 166 -3.12 1.72 19.29
N SER A 167 -2.65 1.84 20.53
CA SER A 167 -2.89 3.03 21.35
C SER A 167 -2.07 4.24 20.90
N ILE A 168 -2.55 5.44 21.24
CA ILE A 168 -1.88 6.72 20.94
C ILE A 168 -0.48 6.77 21.55
N ALA A 169 -0.38 6.36 22.81
CA ALA A 169 0.89 6.30 23.53
C ALA A 169 1.93 5.40 22.82
N SER A 170 1.48 4.34 22.14
CA SER A 170 2.37 3.42 21.41
C SER A 170 3.00 4.08 20.19
N LEU A 171 2.25 4.91 19.45
CA LEU A 171 2.78 5.64 18.29
C LEU A 171 3.76 6.73 18.69
N GLN A 172 3.55 7.35 19.85
CA GLN A 172 4.41 8.41 20.38
C GLN A 172 5.68 7.88 21.07
N GLY A 173 5.89 6.56 21.10
CA GLY A 173 7.10 5.96 21.65
C GLY A 173 7.14 5.88 23.18
N VAL A 174 5.99 5.94 23.85
CA VAL A 174 5.91 5.75 25.31
C VAL A 174 6.16 4.28 25.64
N ALA A 175 7.06 4.02 26.59
CA ALA A 175 7.70 2.72 26.81
C ALA A 175 6.77 1.54 27.24
N SER A 176 5.48 1.78 27.48
CA SER A 176 4.48 0.72 27.72
C SER A 176 3.61 0.45 26.49
N ALA A 177 4.20 0.51 25.30
CA ALA A 177 3.51 0.32 24.03
C ALA A 177 2.89 -1.09 23.95
N ALA A 178 1.56 -1.15 23.92
CA ALA A 178 0.80 -2.37 23.72
C ALA A 178 -0.10 -2.16 22.49
N SER A 179 0.18 -2.90 21.41
CA SER A 179 -0.89 -3.22 20.47
C SER A 179 -1.66 -4.39 21.06
N HIS A 180 -2.97 -4.26 21.11
CA HIS A 180 -3.83 -5.30 21.64
C HIS A 180 -4.52 -6.03 20.50
N VAL A 181 -4.48 -7.36 20.55
CA VAL A 181 -5.23 -8.19 19.60
C VAL A 181 -6.71 -8.06 19.93
N PHE A 182 -7.51 -7.66 18.94
CA PHE A 182 -8.96 -7.70 19.04
C PHE A 182 -9.42 -9.15 18.97
N ARG A 183 -10.23 -9.57 19.95
CA ARG A 183 -10.67 -10.97 20.09
C ARG A 183 -12.16 -11.19 19.79
N GLY A 184 -12.87 -10.15 19.37
CA GLY A 184 -14.28 -10.27 18.99
C GLY A 184 -14.48 -10.93 17.64
N THR A 185 -15.63 -11.56 17.47
CA THR A 185 -16.14 -12.08 16.19
C THR A 185 -17.05 -11.06 15.50
N PHE A 186 -17.34 -11.29 14.22
CA PHE A 186 -18.34 -10.50 13.49
C PHE A 186 -19.70 -10.53 14.20
N ALA A 187 -20.19 -11.73 14.54
CA ALA A 187 -21.47 -11.90 15.23
C ALA A 187 -21.54 -11.17 16.58
N GLU A 188 -20.45 -11.21 17.38
CA GLU A 188 -20.38 -10.46 18.64
C GLU A 188 -20.39 -8.95 18.40
N LEU A 189 -19.63 -8.44 17.42
CA LEU A 189 -19.62 -7.01 17.12
C LEU A 189 -21.01 -6.52 16.70
N ILE A 190 -21.63 -7.22 15.76
CA ILE A 190 -22.97 -6.90 15.26
C ILE A 190 -24.02 -6.96 16.38
N GLY A 191 -23.95 -7.95 17.26
CA GLY A 191 -24.88 -8.09 18.39
C GLY A 191 -24.77 -6.97 19.43
N ASN A 192 -23.69 -6.19 19.42
CA ASN A 192 -23.50 -5.03 20.29
C ASN A 192 -23.84 -3.69 19.63
N LEU A 193 -24.23 -3.66 18.35
CA LEU A 193 -24.60 -2.42 17.66
C LEU A 193 -25.88 -1.82 18.25
N THR A 194 -25.91 -0.49 18.33
CA THR A 194 -27.08 0.28 18.75
C THR A 194 -28.07 0.50 17.58
N SER A 195 -29.24 1.06 17.86
CA SER A 195 -30.27 1.31 16.84
C SER A 195 -29.85 2.34 15.78
N ASP A 196 -29.05 3.33 16.17
CA ASP A 196 -28.49 4.37 15.30
C ASP A 196 -27.33 3.86 14.43
N GLN A 197 -26.74 2.71 14.76
CA GLN A 197 -25.67 2.07 14.00
C GLN A 197 -26.18 1.05 12.97
N GLN A 198 -27.50 0.84 12.85
CA GLN A 198 -28.08 -0.15 11.95
C GLN A 198 -27.72 0.08 10.47
N ARG A 199 -27.38 1.30 10.08
CA ARG A 199 -26.91 1.61 8.72
C ARG A 199 -25.66 0.82 8.31
N ILE A 200 -24.81 0.45 9.28
CA ILE A 200 -23.64 -0.42 9.04
C ILE A 200 -24.09 -1.76 8.47
N LEU A 201 -25.13 -2.36 9.05
CA LEU A 201 -25.65 -3.65 8.59
C LEU A 201 -26.26 -3.57 7.19
N GLU A 202 -26.98 -2.48 6.90
CA GLU A 202 -27.54 -2.27 5.57
C GLU A 202 -26.45 -2.17 4.51
N ILE A 203 -25.37 -1.42 4.76
CA ILE A 203 -24.23 -1.30 3.83
C ILE A 203 -23.56 -2.66 3.61
N LEU A 204 -23.32 -3.41 4.68
CA LEU A 204 -22.69 -4.74 4.58
C LEU A 204 -23.58 -5.74 3.83
N GLU A 205 -24.90 -5.69 4.05
CA GLU A 205 -25.87 -6.51 3.33
C GLU A 205 -25.92 -6.14 1.85
N ASP A 206 -25.96 -4.85 1.53
CA ASP A 206 -25.95 -4.38 0.14
C ASP A 206 -24.68 -4.82 -0.59
N LEU A 207 -23.52 -4.78 0.08
CA LEU A 207 -22.27 -5.33 -0.46
C LEU A 207 -22.34 -6.84 -0.68
N ARG A 208 -22.88 -7.59 0.29
CA ARG A 208 -23.05 -9.04 0.20
C ARG A 208 -23.97 -9.46 -0.95
N CYS A 209 -25.07 -8.74 -1.13
CA CYS A 209 -26.04 -8.99 -2.19
C CYS A 209 -25.61 -8.43 -3.55
N GLY A 210 -24.49 -7.72 -3.63
CA GLY A 210 -24.02 -7.08 -4.86
C GLY A 210 -24.87 -5.88 -5.30
N LEU A 211 -25.67 -5.30 -4.40
CA LEU A 211 -26.39 -4.04 -4.61
C LEU A 211 -25.42 -2.85 -4.52
N LEU A 212 -24.38 -2.96 -3.70
CA LEU A 212 -23.21 -2.10 -3.72
C LEU A 212 -22.01 -2.86 -4.29
N ALA A 213 -21.23 -2.18 -5.13
CA ALA A 213 -20.02 -2.73 -5.72
C ALA A 213 -18.80 -1.94 -5.23
N LEU A 214 -17.75 -2.66 -4.83
CA LEU A 214 -16.49 -2.03 -4.51
C LEU A 214 -15.80 -1.56 -5.79
N PRO A 215 -15.23 -0.35 -5.80
CA PRO A 215 -14.49 0.14 -6.94
C PRO A 215 -13.21 -0.67 -7.19
N LYS A 216 -12.73 -0.61 -8.42
CA LYS A 216 -11.44 -1.20 -8.80
C LYS A 216 -10.29 -0.31 -8.35
N ILE A 217 -9.18 -0.92 -7.94
CA ILE A 217 -7.95 -0.23 -7.54
C ILE A 217 -6.97 -0.18 -8.71
N ALA A 218 -6.52 1.02 -9.05
CA ALA A 218 -5.46 1.26 -10.01
C ALA A 218 -4.16 1.58 -9.29
N TYR A 219 -3.19 0.67 -9.38
CA TYR A 219 -1.81 0.94 -8.96
C TYR A 219 -1.15 1.84 -9.99
N ILE A 220 -0.72 3.03 -9.58
CA ILE A 220 -0.13 4.02 -10.48
C ILE A 220 1.39 3.95 -10.35
N LEU A 221 2.01 3.21 -11.25
CA LEU A 221 3.45 3.04 -11.33
C LEU A 221 4.06 4.14 -12.20
N HIS A 222 4.93 4.94 -11.60
CA HIS A 222 5.76 5.92 -12.29
C HIS A 222 7.19 5.87 -11.77
N ASP A 223 8.11 6.47 -12.51
CA ASP A 223 9.49 6.65 -12.07
C ASP A 223 9.50 7.47 -10.77
N PRO A 224 10.14 6.98 -9.69
CA PRO A 224 10.22 7.73 -8.44
C PRO A 224 10.91 9.10 -8.54
N LEU A 225 11.73 9.34 -9.58
CA LEU A 225 12.29 10.67 -9.87
C LEU A 225 11.23 11.68 -10.33
N ASP A 226 10.06 11.19 -10.75
CA ASP A 226 8.90 11.99 -11.16
C ASP A 226 7.90 12.19 -9.99
N ALA A 227 8.31 11.88 -8.76
CA ALA A 227 7.49 12.00 -7.55
C ALA A 227 6.87 13.41 -7.33
N LYS A 228 7.50 14.47 -7.85
CA LYS A 228 6.94 15.84 -7.80
C LYS A 228 5.57 15.99 -8.48
N TYR A 229 5.12 14.98 -9.23
CA TYR A 229 3.84 14.96 -9.93
C TYR A 229 2.76 14.09 -9.27
N MET A 230 3.06 13.44 -8.14
CA MET A 230 2.17 12.45 -7.52
C MET A 230 0.79 12.99 -7.16
N ASP A 231 0.69 14.26 -6.76
CA ASP A 231 -0.58 14.91 -6.42
C ASP A 231 -1.56 15.00 -7.60
N TRP A 232 -1.06 14.93 -8.84
CA TRP A 232 -1.89 14.94 -10.05
C TRP A 232 -2.46 13.57 -10.40
N LEU A 233 -1.93 12.50 -9.80
CA LEU A 233 -2.25 11.13 -10.17
C LEU A 233 -3.62 10.69 -9.66
N ARG A 234 -3.93 11.01 -8.39
CA ARG A 234 -5.17 10.56 -7.73
C ARG A 234 -6.44 11.14 -8.38
N PRO A 235 -6.58 12.45 -8.63
CA PRO A 235 -7.82 13.00 -9.16
C PRO A 235 -8.21 12.42 -10.52
N THR A 236 -7.21 12.03 -11.32
CA THR A 236 -7.42 11.45 -12.65
C THR A 236 -7.89 9.99 -12.57
N ALA A 237 -7.37 9.21 -11.61
CA ALA A 237 -7.86 7.85 -11.38
C ALA A 237 -9.35 7.85 -11.02
N TYR A 238 -9.77 8.78 -10.16
CA TYR A 238 -11.19 8.92 -9.80
C TYR A 238 -12.08 9.30 -10.98
N LYS A 239 -11.63 10.16 -11.89
CA LYS A 239 -12.35 10.44 -13.15
C LYS A 239 -12.58 9.18 -13.99
N GLY A 240 -11.69 8.20 -13.87
CA GLY A 240 -11.81 6.87 -14.50
C GLY A 240 -12.60 5.85 -13.66
N HIS A 241 -13.24 6.26 -12.57
CA HIS A 241 -13.89 5.39 -11.59
C HIS A 241 -12.95 4.30 -11.07
N ARG A 242 -11.75 4.71 -10.65
CA ARG A 242 -10.75 3.87 -10.00
C ARG A 242 -10.27 4.51 -8.71
N VAL A 243 -10.09 3.68 -7.68
CA VAL A 243 -9.36 4.08 -6.47
C VAL A 243 -7.87 4.13 -6.81
N PRO A 244 -7.20 5.27 -6.66
CA PRO A 244 -5.78 5.37 -6.89
C PRO A 244 -5.00 4.65 -5.78
N LEU A 245 -3.96 3.93 -6.18
CA LEU A 245 -2.88 3.49 -5.30
C LEU A 245 -1.56 4.04 -5.80
N VAL A 246 -1.08 5.10 -5.13
CA VAL A 246 0.23 5.72 -5.40
C VAL A 246 1.24 5.20 -4.36
N PRO A 247 2.13 4.26 -4.74
CA PRO A 247 2.91 3.50 -3.77
C PRO A 247 3.94 4.36 -3.01
N GLN A 248 4.47 5.41 -3.61
CA GLN A 248 5.43 6.32 -2.97
C GLN A 248 4.78 7.19 -1.88
N LEU A 249 3.46 7.43 -1.96
CA LEU A 249 2.70 8.08 -0.90
C LEU A 249 2.31 7.07 0.18
N ALA A 250 2.02 5.82 -0.21
CA ALA A 250 1.74 4.72 0.72
C ALA A 250 2.92 4.42 1.64
N VAL A 251 4.14 4.46 1.10
CA VAL A 251 5.39 4.22 1.83
C VAL A 251 6.42 5.26 1.40
N GLU A 252 6.49 6.35 2.15
CA GLU A 252 7.44 7.42 1.90
C GLU A 252 8.86 6.99 2.27
N TYR A 253 9.85 7.54 1.55
CA TYR A 253 11.26 7.30 1.86
C TYR A 253 11.64 7.73 3.28
N GLY A 254 11.04 8.83 3.76
CA GLY A 254 11.24 9.33 5.13
C GLY A 254 10.86 8.30 6.20
N ASP A 255 9.74 7.59 6.00
CA ASP A 255 9.25 6.59 6.95
C ASP A 255 10.21 5.40 7.06
N ILE A 256 10.70 4.89 5.92
CA ILE A 256 11.68 3.80 5.90
C ILE A 256 13.01 4.24 6.50
N ARG A 257 13.50 5.43 6.12
CA ARG A 257 14.74 5.98 6.68
C ARG A 257 14.66 6.07 8.20
N SER A 258 13.55 6.59 8.74
CA SER A 258 13.34 6.66 10.19
C SER A 258 13.36 5.28 10.83
N ALA A 259 12.67 4.30 10.24
CA ALA A 259 12.59 2.96 10.78
C ALA A 259 13.94 2.18 10.74
N VAL A 260 14.75 2.41 9.71
CA VAL A 260 16.11 1.85 9.56
C VAL A 260 17.10 2.51 10.53
N VAL A 261 17.05 3.85 10.69
CA VAL A 261 17.90 4.57 11.65
C VAL A 261 17.67 4.10 13.08
N ASP A 262 16.41 3.82 13.43
CA ASP A 262 16.03 3.24 14.72
C ASP A 262 16.51 1.78 14.90
N ARG A 263 17.13 1.17 13.87
CA ARG A 263 17.54 -0.25 13.79
C ARG A 263 16.38 -1.22 14.01
N ARG A 264 15.16 -0.81 13.66
CA ARG A 264 13.93 -1.60 13.83
C ARG A 264 13.40 -2.17 12.52
N VAL A 265 14.01 -1.81 11.40
CA VAL A 265 13.76 -2.42 10.10
C VAL A 265 15.08 -2.85 9.51
N ASP A 266 15.16 -4.13 9.18
CA ASP A 266 16.26 -4.76 8.47
C ASP A 266 15.73 -5.61 7.30
N GLY A 267 16.65 -6.18 6.52
CA GLY A 267 16.30 -7.10 5.44
C GLY A 267 15.54 -6.43 4.27
N PRO A 268 14.65 -7.17 3.59
CA PRO A 268 14.03 -6.72 2.33
C PRO A 268 13.21 -5.43 2.44
N LEU A 269 12.61 -5.15 3.61
CA LEU A 269 11.76 -3.98 3.84
C LEU A 269 12.55 -2.70 4.14
N ALA A 270 13.87 -2.80 4.34
CA ALA A 270 14.73 -1.62 4.36
C ALA A 270 14.82 -0.94 2.97
N CYS A 271 14.36 -1.63 1.92
CA CYS A 271 14.22 -1.08 0.57
C CYS A 271 12.78 -0.65 0.28
N PRO A 272 12.50 0.62 -0.05
CA PRO A 272 11.15 1.08 -0.43
C PRO A 272 10.55 0.32 -1.60
N ILE A 273 11.37 -0.07 -2.57
CA ILE A 273 10.91 -0.78 -3.77
C ILE A 273 10.23 -2.10 -3.38
N THR A 274 10.72 -2.81 -2.36
CA THR A 274 10.09 -4.04 -1.89
C THR A 274 8.67 -3.78 -1.41
N SER A 275 8.47 -2.75 -0.58
CA SER A 275 7.14 -2.38 -0.07
C SER A 275 6.23 -1.92 -1.21
N TRP A 276 6.72 -1.08 -2.11
CA TRP A 276 5.98 -0.63 -3.29
C TRP A 276 5.57 -1.80 -4.18
N ALA A 277 6.47 -2.75 -4.43
CA ALA A 277 6.17 -3.93 -5.23
C ALA A 277 5.16 -4.85 -4.54
N LEU A 278 5.22 -5.02 -3.21
CA LEU A 278 4.24 -5.81 -2.46
C LEU A 278 2.84 -5.21 -2.54
N LEU A 279 2.70 -3.88 -2.53
CA LEU A 279 1.40 -3.19 -2.66
C LEU A 279 0.67 -3.48 -3.98
N THR A 280 1.35 -3.99 -5.01
CA THR A 280 0.69 -4.45 -6.25
C THR A 280 -0.35 -5.53 -6.02
N ARG A 281 -0.23 -6.30 -4.92
CA ARG A 281 -1.20 -7.33 -4.52
C ARG A 281 -2.60 -6.76 -4.29
N LEU A 282 -2.71 -5.48 -3.91
CA LEU A 282 -3.97 -4.80 -3.67
C LEU A 282 -4.67 -4.35 -4.96
N ALA A 283 -4.01 -4.38 -6.11
CA ALA A 283 -4.52 -3.71 -7.31
C ALA A 283 -5.25 -4.66 -8.27
N ASP A 284 -6.22 -4.11 -9.00
CA ASP A 284 -6.88 -4.77 -10.12
C ASP A 284 -6.20 -4.42 -11.45
N GLU A 285 -5.66 -3.20 -11.53
CA GLU A 285 -4.97 -2.66 -12.70
C GLU A 285 -3.62 -2.05 -12.29
N LEU A 286 -2.61 -2.21 -13.13
CA LEU A 286 -1.30 -1.57 -13.03
C LEU A 286 -1.17 -0.53 -14.14
N TRP A 287 -1.30 0.75 -13.78
CA TRP A 287 -1.13 1.87 -14.68
C TRP A 287 0.34 2.26 -14.74
N LEU A 288 0.97 2.02 -15.88
CA LEU A 288 2.36 2.34 -16.11
C LEU A 288 2.47 3.71 -16.80
N LEU A 289 3.12 4.66 -16.12
CA LEU A 289 3.55 5.91 -16.72
C LEU A 289 5.04 5.81 -17.09
N PRO A 290 5.42 6.16 -18.33
CA PRO A 290 6.83 6.25 -18.72
C PRO A 290 7.53 7.36 -17.93
N SER A 291 8.86 7.38 -17.93
CA SER A 291 9.60 8.53 -17.39
C SER A 291 9.17 9.84 -18.05
N VAL A 292 9.10 10.92 -17.27
CA VAL A 292 8.87 12.26 -17.81
C VAL A 292 10.02 12.75 -18.69
N SER A 293 11.21 12.12 -18.64
CA SER A 293 12.35 12.49 -19.47
C SER A 293 12.55 11.47 -20.59
N VAL A 294 12.44 11.91 -21.85
CA VAL A 294 12.63 11.04 -23.04
C VAL A 294 13.91 10.22 -22.98
N ASP A 295 15.01 10.85 -22.56
CA ASP A 295 16.32 10.23 -22.57
C ASP A 295 16.52 9.26 -21.39
N ARG A 296 15.57 9.20 -20.46
CA ARG A 296 15.64 8.38 -19.25
C ARG A 296 14.87 7.07 -19.48
N PRO A 297 15.58 5.93 -19.49
CA PRO A 297 14.89 4.65 -19.52
C PRO A 297 14.01 4.53 -18.27
N ASP A 298 12.95 3.72 -18.36
CA ASP A 298 12.14 3.37 -17.21
C ASP A 298 13.04 2.95 -16.04
N SER A 299 12.75 3.50 -14.87
CA SER A 299 13.57 3.23 -13.69
C SER A 299 13.59 1.74 -13.37
N TYR A 300 14.69 1.29 -12.77
CA TYR A 300 14.81 -0.07 -12.25
C TYR A 300 13.65 -0.45 -11.30
N THR A 301 13.12 0.54 -10.57
CA THR A 301 11.90 0.39 -9.76
C THR A 301 10.71 -0.05 -10.60
N CYS A 302 10.46 0.61 -11.73
CA CYS A 302 9.35 0.27 -12.62
C CYS A 302 9.48 -1.16 -13.15
N GLU A 303 10.68 -1.57 -13.55
CA GLU A 303 10.91 -2.93 -14.03
C GLU A 303 10.69 -4.00 -12.96
N ILE A 304 11.19 -3.78 -11.72
CA ILE A 304 10.90 -4.70 -10.61
C ILE A 304 9.40 -4.83 -10.36
N VAL A 305 8.69 -3.71 -10.27
CA VAL A 305 7.26 -3.73 -9.96
C VAL A 305 6.46 -4.43 -11.06
N LYS A 306 6.79 -4.19 -12.35
CA LYS A 306 6.20 -4.91 -13.48
C LYS A 306 6.43 -6.43 -13.38
N LEU A 307 7.65 -6.85 -13.07
CA LEU A 307 7.99 -8.28 -12.94
C LEU A 307 7.30 -8.93 -11.74
N VAL A 308 7.16 -8.22 -10.62
CA VAL A 308 6.40 -8.68 -9.45
C VAL A 308 4.92 -8.84 -9.80
N TRP A 309 4.32 -7.86 -10.49
CA TRP A 309 2.95 -7.94 -11.00
C TRP A 309 2.74 -9.16 -11.91
N GLN A 310 3.62 -9.36 -12.89
CA GLN A 310 3.53 -10.48 -13.83
C GLN A 310 3.69 -11.83 -13.13
N SER A 311 4.60 -11.94 -12.17
CA SER A 311 4.84 -13.21 -11.44
C SER A 311 3.74 -13.56 -10.43
N GLN A 312 2.79 -12.65 -10.15
CA GLN A 312 1.55 -12.95 -9.43
C GLN A 312 0.49 -13.65 -10.31
N GLY A 313 0.82 -13.97 -11.57
CA GLY A 313 -0.12 -14.61 -12.51
C GLY A 313 -1.19 -13.66 -13.05
N ARG A 314 -0.97 -12.34 -12.92
CA ARG A 314 -1.89 -11.31 -13.42
C ARG A 314 -1.86 -11.25 -14.95
N SER A 315 -3.02 -11.01 -15.56
CA SER A 315 -3.12 -10.85 -17.03
C SER A 315 -2.31 -9.64 -17.51
N ALA A 316 -1.77 -9.75 -18.73
CA ALA A 316 -1.21 -8.61 -19.45
C ALA A 316 -2.25 -7.49 -19.67
N ASP A 317 -3.54 -7.81 -19.74
CA ASP A 317 -4.62 -6.82 -19.88
C ASP A 317 -4.76 -5.93 -18.64
N GLY A 318 -4.27 -6.39 -17.49
CA GLY A 318 -4.22 -5.59 -16.26
C GLY A 318 -3.09 -4.56 -16.27
N LEU A 319 -2.12 -4.65 -17.20
CA LEU A 319 -1.05 -3.67 -17.37
C LEU A 319 -1.48 -2.63 -18.41
N ILE A 320 -1.79 -1.42 -17.96
CA ILE A 320 -2.31 -0.34 -18.79
C ILE A 320 -1.25 0.75 -18.91
N LYS A 321 -0.75 0.99 -20.13
CA LYS A 321 0.11 2.16 -20.39
C LYS A 321 -0.74 3.44 -20.33
N ARG A 322 -0.26 4.45 -19.59
CA ARG A 322 -0.85 5.78 -19.49
C ARG A 322 0.19 6.84 -19.82
N GLU A 323 -0.29 7.98 -20.30
CA GLU A 323 0.56 9.13 -20.60
C GLU A 323 0.39 10.21 -19.53
N TRP A 324 1.44 10.96 -19.20
CA TRP A 324 1.35 12.05 -18.21
C TRP A 324 0.29 13.11 -18.58
N SER A 325 0.02 13.29 -19.88
CA SER A 325 -1.04 14.18 -20.34
C SER A 325 -2.45 13.74 -19.91
N ASP A 326 -2.67 12.44 -19.69
CA ASP A 326 -3.95 11.91 -19.21
C ASP A 326 -4.27 12.47 -17.81
N PHE A 327 -3.23 12.83 -17.04
CA PHE A 327 -3.32 13.34 -15.68
C PHE A 327 -3.42 14.86 -15.57
N GLY A 328 -3.57 15.55 -16.70
CA GLY A 328 -3.69 17.01 -16.73
C GLY A 328 -2.42 17.75 -16.32
N ILE A 329 -1.28 17.05 -16.22
CA ILE A 329 0.00 17.68 -15.87
C ILE A 329 0.38 18.66 -16.97
N PRO A 330 0.52 19.95 -16.65
CA PRO A 330 0.78 20.97 -17.65
C PRO A 330 2.10 20.71 -18.35
N LYS A 331 2.10 20.87 -19.69
CA LYS A 331 3.30 20.88 -20.50
C LYS A 331 4.17 22.07 -20.07
N VAL A 332 5.25 21.84 -19.32
CA VAL A 332 6.18 22.92 -18.96
C VAL A 332 7.09 23.17 -20.16
N VAL A 333 6.93 24.34 -20.77
CA VAL A 333 7.75 24.82 -21.89
C VAL A 333 9.06 25.38 -21.32
N HIS A 334 10.01 24.50 -21.00
CA HIS A 334 11.40 24.92 -20.78
C HIS A 334 12.36 23.90 -21.41
N GLU A 335 13.09 24.38 -22.42
CA GLU A 335 14.37 23.87 -22.91
C GLU A 335 14.52 22.33 -22.91
N ASP A 336 13.98 21.71 -23.96
CA ASP A 336 14.40 20.42 -24.53
C ASP A 336 14.31 19.15 -23.65
N LYS A 337 13.48 19.13 -22.59
CA LYS A 337 13.25 17.91 -21.80
C LYS A 337 11.77 17.61 -21.63
N TRP A 338 11.20 17.00 -22.67
CA TRP A 338 9.81 16.58 -22.75
C TRP A 338 9.58 15.20 -22.10
N PRO A 339 8.37 14.92 -21.60
CA PRO A 339 7.74 13.60 -21.73
C PRO A 339 7.21 13.51 -23.16
N LEU A 340 7.94 12.83 -24.06
CA LEU A 340 7.37 12.52 -25.37
C LEU A 340 6.35 11.41 -25.18
N THR A 341 5.12 11.66 -25.62
CA THR A 341 4.14 10.58 -25.80
C THR A 341 4.61 9.61 -26.89
N GLU A 342 4.15 8.35 -26.89
CA GLU A 342 4.44 7.39 -27.99
C GLU A 342 4.08 7.94 -29.38
N ARG A 343 3.16 8.93 -29.46
CA ARG A 343 2.77 9.63 -30.69
C ARG A 343 3.80 10.66 -31.18
N GLU A 344 4.58 11.24 -30.27
CA GLU A 344 5.52 12.33 -30.57
C GLU A 344 6.95 11.80 -30.81
N GLY A 345 7.31 10.64 -30.26
CA GLY A 345 8.61 9.97 -30.52
C GLY A 345 8.74 9.25 -31.87
N ARG A 346 7.70 9.27 -32.72
CA ARG A 346 7.70 8.67 -34.08
C ARG A 346 7.90 9.69 -35.21
N ARG A 347 8.37 10.91 -34.91
CA ARG A 347 8.63 11.95 -35.92
C ARG A 347 10.10 12.02 -36.31
#